data_AF-K1S896-F1
#
_entry.id   AF-K1S896-F1
#
_cell.length_a   1.000
_cell.length_b   1.000
_cell.length_c   1.000
_cell.angle_alpha   90.00
_cell.angle_beta   90.00
_cell.angle_gamma   90.00
#
_symmetry.space_group_name_H-M   'P 1'
#
loop_
_entity.id
_entity.type
_entity.pdbx_description
1 polymer ?
#
loop_
_entity_poly.entity_id
_entity_poly.type
_entity_poly.pdbx_seq_one_letter_code
_entity_poly.pdbx_strand_id
1 'polypeptide(L)'
;MAITKLGSVKTTLSVAIDYILNPEKTENQKYVYCYGCTEDGKSAEQEFLAIREFGTGKGDVLAQHIKQSFKGQEVTPEQALEIGIKTAERLLENKYQYIVATHTDKDNIHNHNNFNN
;
A
#
# COMPACT_ATOMS: atom_id res chain seq x y z
N MET A 1 -7.32 -1.87 19.10
CA MET A 1 -5.92 -2.34 18.88
C MET A 1 -5.75 -2.77 17.42
N ALA A 2 -4.72 -2.27 16.72
CA ALA A 2 -4.50 -2.61 15.32
C ALA A 2 -3.72 -3.93 15.17
N ILE A 3 -4.09 -4.75 14.19
CA ILE A 3 -3.37 -5.97 13.81
C ILE A 3 -2.66 -5.72 12.48
N THR A 4 -1.34 -5.91 12.45
CA THR A 4 -0.51 -5.72 11.26
C THR A 4 0.00 -7.05 10.75
N LYS A 5 -0.14 -7.30 9.44
CA LYS A 5 0.36 -8.49 8.75
C LYS A 5 1.23 -8.06 7.56
N LEU A 6 2.35 -8.77 7.36
CA LEU A 6 3.21 -8.60 6.20
C LEU A 6 3.00 -9.78 5.23
N GLY A 7 2.89 -9.48 3.95
CA GLY A 7 2.83 -10.44 2.86
C GLY A 7 3.71 -10.00 1.70
N SER A 8 4.03 -10.94 0.81
CA SER A 8 4.86 -10.67 -0.36
C SER A 8 4.04 -10.80 -1.64
N VAL A 9 4.23 -9.85 -2.56
CA VAL A 9 3.63 -9.85 -3.90
C VAL A 9 4.63 -10.50 -4.85
N LYS A 10 4.27 -11.64 -5.44
CA LYS A 10 5.17 -12.44 -6.31
C LYS A 10 4.72 -12.57 -7.76
N THR A 11 3.45 -12.25 -8.06
CA THR A 11 2.85 -12.56 -9.36
C THR A 11 2.65 -11.29 -10.17
N THR A 12 1.49 -10.64 -10.07
CA THR A 12 1.13 -9.48 -10.89
C THR A 12 1.00 -8.26 -9.99
N LEU A 13 1.99 -7.37 -10.04
CA LEU A 13 2.06 -6.22 -9.16
C LEU A 13 0.98 -5.20 -9.52
N SER A 14 0.73 -4.96 -10.81
CA SER A 14 -0.37 -4.11 -11.29
C SER A 14 -1.72 -4.52 -10.72
N VAL A 15 -2.06 -5.81 -10.74
CA VAL A 15 -3.31 -6.32 -10.14
C VAL A 15 -3.36 -6.10 -8.63
N ALA A 16 -2.23 -6.25 -7.93
CA ALA A 16 -2.16 -5.99 -6.50
C ALA A 16 -2.32 -4.49 -6.17
N ILE A 17 -1.79 -3.61 -7.01
CA ILE A 17 -1.93 -2.15 -6.88
C ILE A 17 -3.36 -1.72 -7.21
N ASP A 18 -3.91 -2.15 -8.36
CA ASP A 18 -5.30 -1.88 -8.76
C ASP A 18 -6.30 -2.34 -7.70
N TYR A 19 -6.02 -3.48 -7.05
CA TYR A 19 -6.87 -3.97 -5.96
C TYR A 19 -6.91 -3.03 -4.77
N ILE A 20 -5.77 -2.45 -4.37
CA ILE A 20 -5.71 -1.55 -3.21
C ILE A 20 -6.24 -0.16 -3.57
N LEU A 21 -6.09 0.28 -4.82
CA LEU A 21 -6.57 1.56 -5.33
C LEU A 21 -8.06 1.57 -5.69
N ASN A 22 -8.76 0.43 -5.60
CA ASN A 22 -10.14 0.30 -6.05
C ASN A 22 -11.05 1.43 -5.47
N PRO A 23 -11.65 2.27 -6.34
CA PRO A 23 -12.43 3.45 -5.92
C PRO A 23 -13.66 3.09 -5.09
N GLU A 24 -14.26 1.90 -5.28
CA GLU A 24 -15.40 1.46 -4.47
C GLU A 24 -15.02 1.21 -3.01
N LYS A 25 -13.73 0.91 -2.75
CA LYS A 25 -13.23 0.60 -1.41
C LYS A 25 -12.58 1.79 -0.72
N THR A 26 -12.09 2.75 -1.49
CA THR A 26 -11.28 3.90 -1.04
C THR A 26 -12.07 5.22 -1.00
N GLU A 27 -13.40 5.15 -1.06
CA GLU A 27 -14.29 6.31 -1.25
C GLU A 27 -13.86 7.17 -2.46
N ASN A 28 -13.87 6.56 -3.64
CA ASN A 28 -13.45 7.18 -4.91
C ASN A 28 -11.99 7.70 -4.87
N GLN A 29 -11.07 6.89 -4.33
CA GLN A 29 -9.65 7.21 -4.14
C GLN A 29 -9.36 8.36 -3.17
N LYS A 30 -10.36 8.79 -2.37
CA LYS A 30 -10.16 9.82 -1.33
C LYS A 30 -9.13 9.41 -0.28
N TYR A 31 -9.02 8.12 0.05
CA TYR A 31 -8.08 7.62 1.04
C TYR A 31 -6.92 6.83 0.46
N VAL A 32 -6.29 7.41 -0.56
CA VAL A 32 -5.07 6.90 -1.18
C VAL A 32 -3.94 7.91 -0.96
N TYR A 33 -2.74 7.40 -0.76
CA TYR A 33 -1.52 8.18 -0.71
C TYR A 33 -0.38 7.42 -1.39
N CYS A 34 0.32 8.07 -2.32
CA CYS A 34 1.49 7.53 -2.99
C CYS A 34 2.74 8.35 -2.66
N TYR A 35 3.85 7.66 -2.43
CA TYR A 35 5.16 8.26 -2.24
C TYR A 35 6.14 7.73 -3.29
N GLY A 36 6.65 8.63 -4.13
CA GLY A 36 7.64 8.30 -5.15
C GLY A 36 7.10 7.47 -6.32
N CYS A 37 5.79 7.32 -6.46
CA CYS A 37 5.13 6.60 -7.56
C CYS A 37 3.75 7.21 -7.87
N THR A 38 3.16 6.77 -8.97
CA THR A 38 1.83 7.17 -9.44
C THR A 38 0.69 6.38 -8.78
N GLU A 39 -0.53 6.93 -8.85
CA GLU A 39 -1.79 6.33 -8.38
C GLU A 39 -2.48 5.52 -9.51
N ASP A 40 -1.71 4.81 -10.34
CA ASP A 40 -2.21 3.94 -11.41
C ASP A 40 -1.49 2.59 -11.36
N GLY A 41 -2.22 1.48 -11.46
CA GLY A 41 -1.63 0.15 -11.29
C GLY A 41 -0.55 -0.20 -12.31
N LYS A 42 -0.69 0.22 -13.57
CA LYS A 42 0.32 -0.07 -14.60
C LYS A 42 1.52 0.85 -14.49
N SER A 43 1.29 2.15 -14.30
CA SER A 43 2.38 3.10 -14.15
C SER A 43 3.18 2.84 -12.88
N ALA A 44 2.52 2.59 -11.74
CA ALA A 44 3.20 2.26 -10.50
C ALA A 44 3.98 0.94 -10.56
N GLU A 45 3.46 -0.07 -11.27
CA GLU A 45 4.21 -1.31 -11.54
C GLU A 45 5.50 -1.02 -12.32
N GLN A 46 5.44 -0.22 -13.38
CA GLN A 46 6.62 0.15 -14.15
C GLN A 46 7.63 0.94 -13.32
N GLU A 47 7.18 1.88 -12.48
CA GLU A 47 8.05 2.66 -11.60
C GLU A 47 8.73 1.77 -10.54
N PHE A 48 7.97 0.86 -9.93
CA PHE A 48 8.50 -0.09 -8.94
C PHE A 48 9.55 -1.01 -9.58
N LEU A 49 9.26 -1.54 -10.77
CA LEU A 49 10.18 -2.40 -11.51
C LEU A 49 11.45 -1.64 -11.93
N ALA A 50 11.32 -0.38 -12.37
CA ALA A 50 12.46 0.45 -12.76
C ALA A 50 13.42 0.66 -11.57
N ILE A 51 12.91 1.03 -10.39
CA ILE A 51 13.76 1.16 -9.19
C ILE A 51 14.39 -0.17 -8.79
N ARG A 52 13.63 -1.27 -8.91
CA ARG A 52 14.13 -2.62 -8.59
C ARG A 52 15.26 -3.07 -9.53
N GLU A 53 15.27 -2.66 -10.79
CA GLU A 53 16.40 -2.89 -11.73
C GLU A 53 17.68 -2.18 -11.29
N PHE A 54 17.58 -0.98 -10.69
CA PHE A 54 18.74 -0.27 -10.12
C PHE A 54 19.22 -0.87 -8.79
N GLY A 55 18.36 -1.60 -8.08
CA GLY A 55 18.65 -2.25 -6.81
C GLY A 55 19.31 -3.63 -6.95
N THR A 56 18.87 -4.59 -6.13
CA THR A 56 19.42 -5.96 -6.21
C THR A 56 18.84 -6.74 -7.38
N GLY A 57 17.64 -6.39 -7.86
CA GLY A 57 16.90 -7.07 -8.94
C GLY A 57 16.67 -8.58 -8.74
N LYS A 58 17.06 -9.14 -7.58
CA LYS A 58 17.26 -10.57 -7.38
C LYS A 58 16.29 -11.09 -6.33
N GLY A 59 15.27 -11.83 -6.78
CA GLY A 59 14.32 -12.55 -5.93
C GLY A 59 12.92 -12.56 -6.53
N ASP A 60 12.09 -13.54 -6.15
CA ASP A 60 10.74 -13.71 -6.72
C ASP A 60 9.70 -12.76 -6.11
N VAL A 61 10.11 -11.86 -5.21
CA VAL A 61 9.25 -10.87 -4.58
C VAL A 61 9.38 -9.55 -5.34
N LEU A 62 8.27 -9.10 -5.91
CA LEU A 62 8.17 -7.86 -6.70
C LEU A 62 7.87 -6.64 -5.82
N ALA A 63 7.09 -6.84 -4.76
CA ALA A 63 6.78 -5.83 -3.75
C ALA A 63 6.41 -6.50 -2.43
N GLN A 64 6.49 -5.76 -1.34
CA GLN A 64 5.98 -6.16 -0.04
C GLN A 64 4.64 -5.46 0.21
N HIS A 65 3.78 -6.14 0.96
CA HIS A 65 2.43 -5.68 1.25
C HIS A 65 2.17 -5.78 2.76
N ILE A 66 1.91 -4.64 3.40
CA ILE A 66 1.45 -4.57 4.78
C ILE A 66 -0.06 -4.36 4.80
N LYS A 67 -0.76 -5.24 5.51
CA LYS A 67 -2.17 -5.04 5.86
C LYS A 67 -2.30 -4.69 7.33
N GLN A 68 -2.86 -3.52 7.63
CA GLN A 68 -3.13 -3.08 8.99
C GLN A 68 -4.63 -2.96 9.21
N SER A 69 -5.19 -3.74 10.12
CA SER A 69 -6.64 -3.76 10.40
C SER A 69 -6.93 -3.15 11.76
N PHE A 70 -7.93 -2.27 11.82
CA PHE A 70 -8.40 -1.64 13.05
C PHE A 70 -9.69 -2.32 13.52
N LYS A 71 -9.87 -2.47 14.82
CA LYS A 71 -11.03 -3.20 15.37
C LYS A 71 -12.22 -2.25 15.50
N GLY A 72 -13.35 -2.60 14.91
CA GLY A 72 -14.55 -1.76 14.92
C GLY A 72 -14.30 -0.41 14.26
N GLN A 73 -14.88 0.65 14.87
CA GLN A 73 -14.74 2.04 14.42
C GLN A 73 -13.84 2.84 15.39
N GLU A 74 -12.77 2.23 15.89
CA GLU A 74 -11.80 2.89 16.78
C GLU A 74 -11.07 4.06 16.09
N VAL A 75 -11.09 4.12 14.76
CA VAL A 75 -10.45 5.17 13.94
C VAL A 75 -11.40 5.60 12.82
N THR A 76 -11.29 6.84 12.36
CA THR A 76 -11.90 7.26 11.08
C THR A 76 -11.03 6.83 9.89
N PRO A 77 -11.57 6.80 8.66
CA PRO A 77 -10.76 6.51 7.47
C PRO A 77 -9.58 7.47 7.29
N GLU A 78 -9.76 8.76 7.59
CA GLU A 78 -8.68 9.76 7.55
C GLU A 78 -7.58 9.45 8.58
N GLN A 79 -7.96 9.10 9.81
CA GLN A 79 -7.01 8.71 10.85
C GLN A 79 -6.30 7.41 10.50
N ALA A 80 -7.01 6.44 9.93
CA ALA A 80 -6.42 5.20 9.46
C ALA A 80 -5.37 5.48 8.38
N LEU A 81 -5.68 6.32 7.38
CA LEU A 81 -4.73 6.73 6.36
C LEU A 81 -3.50 7.40 6.96
N GLU A 82 -3.68 8.38 7.85
CA GLU A 82 -2.58 9.08 8.52
C GLU A 82 -1.67 8.12 9.29
N ILE A 83 -2.25 7.16 10.01
CA ILE A 83 -1.51 6.10 10.70
C ILE A 83 -0.75 5.23 9.70
N GLY A 84 -1.36 4.88 8.57
CA GLY A 84 -0.75 4.09 7.51
C GLY A 84 0.47 4.80 6.90
N ILE A 85 0.34 6.09 6.59
CA ILE A 85 1.42 6.94 6.07
C ILE A 85 2.58 6.99 7.07
N LYS A 86 2.31 7.36 8.34
CA LYS A 86 3.35 7.41 9.38
C LYS A 86 4.03 6.06 9.60
N THR A 87 3.28 4.97 9.43
CA THR A 87 3.84 3.62 9.53
C THR A 87 4.78 3.34 8.35
N ALA A 88 4.38 3.68 7.12
CA ALA A 88 5.21 3.56 5.93
C ALA A 88 6.48 4.42 6.03
N GLU A 89 6.35 5.70 6.37
CA GLU A 89 7.47 6.63 6.54
C GLU A 89 8.49 6.12 7.58
N ARG A 90 8.02 5.61 8.72
CA ARG A 90 8.90 5.09 9.79
C ARG A 90 9.58 3.79 9.41
N LEU A 91 8.88 2.89 8.72
CA LEU A 91 9.41 1.58 8.34
C LEU A 91 10.36 1.66 7.15
N LEU A 92 10.04 2.53 6.19
CA LEU A 92 10.75 2.62 4.91
C LEU A 92 11.74 3.78 4.89
N GLU A 93 11.72 4.64 5.90
CA GLU A 93 12.58 5.83 6.04
C GLU A 93 12.56 6.73 4.79
N ASN A 94 11.47 6.72 4.03
CA ASN A 94 11.34 7.40 2.74
C ASN A 94 12.42 7.02 1.70
N LYS A 95 13.00 5.82 1.81
CA LYS A 95 13.99 5.27 0.87
C LYS A 95 13.37 4.38 -0.22
N TYR A 96 12.09 4.03 -0.08
CA TYR A 96 11.35 3.13 -0.95
C TYR A 96 10.12 3.85 -1.51
N GLN A 97 9.66 3.40 -2.69
CA GLN A 97 8.37 3.82 -3.23
C GLN A 97 7.28 3.04 -2.51
N TYR A 98 6.19 3.71 -2.14
CA TYR A 98 5.09 3.05 -1.45
C TYR A 98 3.73 3.68 -1.74
N ILE A 99 2.68 2.86 -1.62
CA ILE A 99 1.28 3.22 -1.81
C ILE A 99 0.52 2.79 -0.57
N VAL A 100 -0.15 3.73 0.09
CA VAL A 100 -1.06 3.47 1.20
C VAL A 100 -2.49 3.72 0.75
N ALA A 101 -3.35 2.72 0.89
CA ALA A 101 -4.77 2.84 0.61
C ALA A 101 -5.61 2.36 1.80
N THR A 102 -6.64 3.12 2.17
CA THR A 102 -7.56 2.76 3.26
C THR A 102 -8.85 2.22 2.69
N HIS A 103 -9.20 0.99 3.06
CA HIS A 103 -10.43 0.32 2.65
C HIS A 103 -11.52 0.50 3.70
N THR A 104 -12.69 0.94 3.24
CA THR A 104 -13.89 1.26 4.02
C THR A 104 -15.10 0.41 3.62
N ASP A 105 -14.92 -0.54 2.69
CA ASP A 105 -15.96 -1.42 2.14
C ASP A 105 -16.45 -2.52 3.10
N LYS A 106 -15.88 -2.60 4.30
CA LYS A 106 -16.16 -3.65 5.30
C LYS A 106 -16.44 -3.04 6.66
N ASP A 107 -16.98 -3.87 7.57
CA ASP A 107 -17.27 -3.47 8.95
C ASP A 107 -16.06 -2.92 9.71
N ASN A 108 -14.85 -3.31 9.31
CA ASN A 108 -13.59 -2.86 9.91
C ASN A 108 -12.75 -2.11 8.88
N ILE A 109 -12.34 -0.89 9.24
CA ILE A 109 -11.39 -0.11 8.47
C ILE A 109 -10.03 -0.81 8.47
N HIS A 110 -9.39 -0.85 7.31
CA HIS A 110 -8.06 -1.43 7.19
C HIS A 110 -7.23 -0.75 6.10
N ASN A 111 -5.94 -0.61 6.38
CA ASN A 111 -4.98 -0.09 5.44
C ASN A 111 -4.30 -1.21 4.68
N HIS A 112 -4.00 -0.92 3.44
CA HIS A 112 -3.14 -1.66 2.55
C HIS A 112 -1.95 -0.77 2.20
N ASN A 113 -0.73 -1.23 2.49
CA ASN A 113 0.50 -0.53 2.13
C ASN A 113 1.36 -1.44 1.25
N ASN A 114 1.53 -1.08 -0.03
CA ASN A 114 2.42 -1.77 -0.96
C ASN A 114 3.70 -0.96 -1.14
N PHE A 115 4.87 -1.58 -1.04
CA PHE A 115 6.15 -0.91 -1.25
C PHE A 115 7.14 -1.78 -2.04
N ASN A 116 8.00 -1.12 -2.80
CA ASN A 116 9.03 -1.78 -3.61
C ASN A 116 10.19 -2.32 -2.75
N ASN A 117 11.10 -3.10 -3.35
CA ASN A 117 12.26 -3.70 -2.69
C ASN A 117 13.58 -3.49 -3.42
#